data_AF-A0AA50DW26-F1
#
_entry.id   AF-A0AA50DW26-F1
#
_cell.length_a   1.000
_cell.length_b   1.000
_cell.length_c   1.000
_cell.angle_alpha   90.00
_cell.angle_beta   90.00
_cell.angle_gamma   90.00
#
_symmetry.space_group_name_H-M   'P 1'
#
loop_
_entity.id
_entity.type
_entity.pdbx_description
1 polymer ?
#
loop_
_entity_poly.entity_id
_entity_poly.type
_entity_poly.pdbx_seq_one_letter_code
_entity_poly.pdbx_strand_id
1 'polypeptide(L)'
;MILPCFVDMHTHLDKGHIWGRSPNVDGTFSGAIASTERDAELHHSPEDIYRRMEFALQCSYAHGTAAVRTHIEMAGQKSQIAWQTFQQLRQAWADRLTLQGVAMVTTDYYLGSAGEKLADQMAHGGGILGEWPTLGPRWKPS
;
A
#
# COMPACT_ATOMS: atom_id res chain seq x y z
N MET A 1 1.12 23.45 24.27
CA MET A 1 1.42 23.67 22.84
C MET A 1 0.22 23.16 22.05
N ILE A 2 -0.27 23.91 21.05
CA ILE A 2 -1.30 23.45 20.11
C ILE A 2 -0.64 23.45 18.74
N LEU A 3 -0.61 22.30 18.09
CA LEU A 3 -0.01 22.10 16.77
C LEU A 3 -1.10 21.73 15.75
N PRO A 4 -0.83 21.94 14.45
CA PRO A 4 -1.59 21.27 13.40
C PRO A 4 -1.55 19.75 13.57
N CYS A 5 -2.57 19.06 13.07
CA CYS A 5 -2.56 17.60 12.99
C CYS A 5 -1.41 17.08 12.11
N PHE A 6 -0.96 15.87 12.40
CA PHE A 6 0.13 15.23 11.65
C PHE A 6 -0.33 14.73 10.28
N VAL A 7 0.65 14.52 9.40
CA VAL A 7 0.49 13.90 8.08
C VAL A 7 1.43 12.72 8.02
N ASP A 8 0.86 11.53 7.81
CA ASP A 8 1.64 10.33 7.53
C ASP A 8 1.76 10.16 6.01
N MET A 9 2.87 10.60 5.44
CA MET A 9 3.02 10.75 3.99
C MET A 9 3.47 9.49 3.26
N HIS A 10 3.85 8.43 3.98
CA HIS A 10 4.36 7.20 3.37
C HIS A 10 4.12 6.00 4.29
N THR A 11 3.07 5.24 4.01
CA THR A 11 2.74 4.00 4.72
C THR A 11 2.55 2.82 3.78
N HIS A 12 2.46 1.62 4.34
CA HIS A 12 2.05 0.40 3.65
C HIS A 12 0.99 -0.33 4.50
N LEU A 13 -0.27 0.11 4.42
CA LEU A 13 -1.36 -0.42 5.25
C LEU A 13 -1.79 -1.84 4.84
N ASP A 14 -1.66 -2.17 3.56
CA ASP A 14 -2.01 -3.47 2.95
C ASP A 14 -1.16 -4.63 3.50
N LYS A 15 0.08 -4.35 3.89
CA LYS A 15 1.02 -5.28 4.53
C LYS A 15 1.36 -4.90 5.98
N GLY A 16 0.62 -3.96 6.56
CA GLY A 16 0.75 -3.59 7.97
C GLY A 16 0.28 -4.70 8.91
N HIS A 17 0.83 -4.73 10.13
CA HIS A 17 0.41 -5.62 11.21
C HIS A 17 0.54 -7.13 10.94
N ILE A 18 1.49 -7.55 10.10
CA ILE A 18 1.75 -8.97 9.79
C ILE A 18 2.93 -9.58 10.56
N TRP A 19 3.74 -8.76 11.27
CA TRP A 19 4.97 -9.22 11.93
C TRP A 19 4.77 -10.44 12.84
N GLY A 20 3.67 -10.47 13.61
CA GLY A 20 3.38 -11.57 14.54
C GLY A 20 3.16 -12.93 13.89
N ARG A 21 2.88 -12.99 12.58
CA ARG A 21 2.62 -14.23 11.83
C ARG A 21 3.56 -14.45 10.64
N SER A 22 4.16 -13.38 10.13
CA SER A 22 5.17 -13.42 9.07
C SER A 22 6.25 -12.37 9.38
N PRO A 23 7.25 -12.71 10.22
CA PRO A 23 8.32 -11.79 10.58
C PRO A 23 9.45 -11.76 9.55
N ASN A 24 10.03 -10.57 9.35
CA ASN A 24 11.28 -10.37 8.63
C ASN A 24 12.45 -10.32 9.63
N VAL A 25 12.92 -11.48 10.08
CA VAL A 25 13.91 -11.59 11.17
C VAL A 25 15.29 -11.05 10.80
N ASP A 26 15.69 -11.18 9.53
CA ASP A 26 17.00 -10.71 9.06
C ASP A 26 17.04 -9.20 8.77
N GLY A 27 15.89 -8.54 8.77
CA GLY A 27 15.77 -7.09 8.55
C GLY A 27 16.09 -6.62 7.13
N THR A 28 16.27 -7.54 6.18
CA THR A 28 16.64 -7.20 4.80
C THR A 28 15.40 -6.83 3.97
N PHE A 29 15.60 -6.03 2.92
CA PHE A 29 14.51 -5.67 2.01
C PHE A 29 13.95 -6.90 1.27
N SER A 30 14.83 -7.80 0.80
CA SER A 30 14.42 -9.06 0.18
C SER A 30 13.67 -9.97 1.15
N GLY A 31 14.09 -10.02 2.42
CA GLY A 31 13.37 -10.72 3.48
C GLY A 31 11.98 -10.14 3.72
N ALA A 32 11.83 -8.82 3.67
CA ALA A 32 10.53 -8.16 3.79
C ALA A 32 9.59 -8.54 2.62
N ILE A 33 10.08 -8.52 1.37
CA ILE A 33 9.31 -8.95 0.19
C ILE A 33 8.84 -10.39 0.39
N ALA A 34 9.76 -11.32 0.63
CA ALA A 34 9.44 -12.75 0.78
C ALA A 34 8.47 -13.01 1.95
N SER A 35 8.60 -12.25 3.05
CA SER A 35 7.68 -12.33 4.19
C SER A 35 6.27 -11.87 3.83
N THR A 36 6.15 -10.77 3.09
CA THR A 36 4.85 -10.22 2.67
C THR A 36 4.16 -11.12 1.63
N GLU A 37 4.93 -11.69 0.69
CA GLU A 37 4.42 -12.63 -0.31
C GLU A 37 3.86 -13.90 0.36
N ARG A 38 4.64 -14.49 1.27
CA ARG A 38 4.22 -15.69 2.03
C ARG A 38 2.98 -15.43 2.88
N ASP A 39 2.87 -14.26 3.50
CA ASP A 39 1.67 -13.89 4.26
C ASP A 39 0.45 -13.81 3.34
N ALA A 40 0.60 -13.17 2.17
CA ALA A 40 -0.48 -13.00 1.20
C ALA A 40 -0.92 -14.32 0.54
N GLU A 41 -0.14 -15.40 0.60
CA GLU A 41 -0.57 -16.73 0.18
C GLU A 41 -1.68 -17.30 1.06
N LEU A 42 -1.64 -17.02 2.36
CA LEU A 42 -2.54 -17.60 3.36
C LEU A 42 -3.56 -16.58 3.91
N HIS A 43 -3.23 -15.30 3.90
CA HIS A 43 -3.92 -14.24 4.64
C HIS A 43 -4.16 -12.98 3.79
N HIS A 44 -4.84 -13.15 2.65
CA HIS A 44 -5.19 -12.05 1.73
C HIS A 44 -6.69 -11.94 1.46
N SER A 45 -7.53 -12.32 2.43
CA SER A 45 -8.97 -12.12 2.30
C SER A 45 -9.33 -10.64 2.48
N PRO A 46 -10.43 -10.16 1.87
CA PRO A 46 -10.91 -8.79 2.08
C PRO A 46 -11.06 -8.44 3.57
N GLU A 47 -11.50 -9.39 4.40
CA GLU A 47 -11.73 -9.20 5.84
C GLU A 47 -10.43 -9.02 6.61
N ASP A 48 -9.39 -9.83 6.33
CA ASP A 48 -8.10 -9.66 7.01
C ASP A 48 -7.44 -8.34 6.63
N ILE A 49 -7.47 -7.98 5.34
CA ILE A 49 -6.92 -6.70 4.87
C ILE A 49 -7.68 -5.53 5.47
N TYR A 50 -9.02 -5.57 5.47
CA TYR A 50 -9.85 -4.50 6.04
C TYR A 50 -9.53 -4.31 7.52
N ARG A 51 -9.53 -5.40 8.29
CA ARG A 51 -9.24 -5.37 9.73
C ARG A 51 -7.87 -4.74 10.03
N ARG A 52 -6.84 -5.10 9.26
CA ARG A 52 -5.47 -4.58 9.49
C ARG A 52 -5.33 -3.13 9.07
N MET A 53 -5.87 -2.75 7.91
CA MET A 53 -5.86 -1.37 7.45
C MET A 53 -6.66 -0.47 8.40
N GLU A 54 -7.85 -0.88 8.82
CA GLU A 54 -8.70 -0.10 9.73
C GLU A 54 -8.03 0.09 11.09
N PHE A 55 -7.41 -0.96 11.65
CA PHE A 55 -6.66 -0.85 12.89
C PHE A 55 -5.54 0.19 12.78
N ALA A 56 -4.78 0.18 11.68
CA ALA A 56 -3.74 1.17 11.43
C ALA A 56 -4.31 2.61 11.34
N LEU A 57 -5.45 2.79 10.66
CA LEU A 57 -6.13 4.09 10.58
C LEU A 57 -6.63 4.58 11.94
N GLN A 58 -7.20 3.69 12.76
CA GLN A 58 -7.58 3.98 14.14
C GLN A 58 -6.38 4.45 14.96
N CYS A 59 -5.24 3.77 14.83
CA CYS A 59 -3.99 4.19 15.48
C CYS A 59 -3.56 5.57 15.01
N SER A 60 -3.47 5.82 13.70
CA SER A 60 -3.07 7.13 13.17
C SER A 60 -3.99 8.25 13.67
N TYR A 61 -5.30 8.04 13.63
CA TYR A 61 -6.29 9.01 14.09
C TYR A 61 -6.15 9.31 15.59
N ALA A 62 -6.02 8.28 16.43
CA ALA A 62 -5.86 8.43 17.87
C ALA A 62 -4.59 9.21 18.26
N HIS A 63 -3.57 9.20 17.40
CA HIS A 63 -2.30 9.91 17.61
C HIS A 63 -2.24 11.28 16.90
N GLY A 64 -3.38 11.79 16.43
CA GLY A 64 -3.49 13.16 15.91
C GLY A 64 -3.12 13.32 14.44
N THR A 65 -3.08 12.24 13.65
CA THR A 65 -2.93 12.31 12.20
C THR A 65 -4.26 12.73 11.54
N ALA A 66 -4.19 13.64 10.56
CA ALA A 66 -5.35 14.05 9.75
C ALA A 66 -5.28 13.57 8.29
N ALA A 67 -4.10 13.19 7.81
CA ALA A 67 -3.93 12.67 6.45
C ALA A 67 -2.93 11.51 6.40
N VAL A 68 -3.25 10.49 5.59
CA VAL A 68 -2.42 9.30 5.38
C VAL A 68 -2.28 9.03 3.89
N ARG A 69 -1.06 8.76 3.43
CA ARG A 69 -0.78 8.23 2.10
C ARG A 69 -0.19 6.83 2.22
N THR A 70 -0.87 5.86 1.61
CA THR A 70 -0.44 4.45 1.61
C THR A 70 -0.08 3.95 0.22
N HIS A 71 1.01 3.20 0.13
CA HIS A 71 1.45 2.48 -1.06
C HIS A 71 0.95 1.04 -1.01
N ILE A 72 0.09 0.69 -1.96
CA ILE A 72 -0.60 -0.61 -2.05
C ILE A 72 0.06 -1.42 -3.14
N GLU A 73 0.38 -2.69 -2.86
CA GLU A 73 0.88 -3.62 -3.87
C GLU A 73 -0.17 -3.84 -4.96
N MET A 74 0.14 -3.40 -6.18
CA MET A 74 -0.78 -3.43 -7.30
C MET A 74 -0.38 -4.43 -8.40
N ALA A 75 0.66 -5.25 -8.18
CA ALA A 75 1.00 -6.34 -9.10
C ALA A 75 0.12 -7.58 -8.89
N GLY A 76 -0.30 -8.20 -10.00
CA GLY A 76 -0.97 -9.51 -10.01
C GLY A 76 -2.45 -9.49 -9.60
N GLN A 77 -3.08 -10.67 -9.56
CA GLN A 77 -4.54 -10.80 -9.38
C GLN A 77 -5.05 -10.39 -7.99
N LYS A 78 -4.19 -10.47 -6.97
CA LYS A 78 -4.55 -10.18 -5.57
C LYS A 78 -4.61 -8.67 -5.25
N SER A 79 -4.04 -7.83 -6.12
CA SER A 79 -4.03 -6.36 -6.00
C SER A 79 -5.41 -5.74 -5.83
N GLN A 80 -6.40 -6.28 -6.56
CA GLN A 80 -7.74 -5.70 -6.61
C GLN A 80 -8.45 -5.74 -5.27
N ILE A 81 -8.20 -6.79 -4.46
CA ILE A 81 -8.79 -6.91 -3.12
C ILE A 81 -8.29 -5.76 -2.25
N ALA A 82 -6.97 -5.56 -2.17
CA ALA A 82 -6.39 -4.50 -1.36
C ALA A 82 -6.85 -3.11 -1.80
N TRP A 83 -6.93 -2.88 -3.11
CA TRP A 83 -7.43 -1.62 -3.66
C TRP A 83 -8.90 -1.36 -3.32
N GLN A 84 -9.77 -2.36 -3.50
CA GLN A 84 -11.19 -2.23 -3.18
C GLN A 84 -11.42 -2.01 -1.69
N THR A 85 -10.70 -2.75 -0.84
CA THR A 85 -10.72 -2.54 0.62
C THR A 85 -10.26 -1.14 1.00
N PHE A 86 -9.19 -0.64 0.39
CA PHE A 86 -8.74 0.74 0.60
C PHE A 86 -9.81 1.76 0.20
N GLN A 87 -10.49 1.56 -0.93
CA GLN A 87 -11.56 2.45 -1.39
C GLN A 87 -12.75 2.49 -0.42
N GLN A 88 -13.14 1.32 0.11
CA GLN A 88 -14.17 1.24 1.15
C GLN A 88 -13.78 2.02 2.40
N LEU A 89 -12.54 1.83 2.88
CA LEU A 89 -12.03 2.55 4.05
C LEU A 89 -11.91 4.06 3.79
N ARG A 90 -11.45 4.46 2.61
CA ARG A 90 -11.38 5.87 2.20
C ARG A 90 -12.74 6.55 2.27
N GLN A 91 -13.80 5.85 1.86
CA GLN A 91 -15.16 6.38 1.98
C GLN A 91 -15.64 6.39 3.44
N ALA A 92 -15.42 5.31 4.18
CA ALA A 92 -15.88 5.17 5.56
C ALA A 92 -15.20 6.13 6.55
N TRP A 93 -13.98 6.58 6.23
CA TRP A 93 -13.17 7.47 7.06
C TRP A 93 -13.09 8.91 6.53
N ALA A 94 -13.84 9.26 5.49
CA ALA A 94 -13.74 10.56 4.81
C ALA A 94 -14.03 11.77 5.72
N ASP A 95 -14.78 11.57 6.81
CA ASP A 95 -15.08 12.57 7.84
C ASP A 95 -13.95 12.75 8.89
N ARG A 96 -12.95 11.88 8.88
CA ARG A 96 -11.90 11.79 9.93
C ARG A 96 -10.48 11.91 9.38
N LEU A 97 -10.20 11.25 8.26
CA LEU A 97 -8.87 11.18 7.66
C LEU A 97 -8.94 11.44 6.15
N THR A 98 -8.01 12.25 5.65
CA THR A 98 -7.75 12.34 4.22
C THR A 98 -6.86 11.18 3.80
N LEU A 99 -7.38 10.24 2.99
CA LEU A 99 -6.61 9.08 2.53
C LEU A 99 -6.21 9.18 1.07
N GLN A 100 -4.92 8.96 0.79
CA GLN A 100 -4.35 8.85 -0.55
C GLN A 100 -3.80 7.44 -0.78
N GLY A 101 -4.26 6.80 -1.85
CA GLY A 101 -3.79 5.47 -2.25
C GLY A 101 -2.84 5.60 -3.43
N VAL A 102 -1.65 5.04 -3.30
CA VAL A 102 -0.65 4.98 -4.36
C VAL A 102 -0.55 3.54 -4.84
N ALA A 103 -0.70 3.33 -6.14
CA ALA A 103 -0.36 2.06 -6.76
C ALA A 103 1.15 1.87 -6.73
N MET A 104 1.62 0.78 -6.15
CA MET A 104 3.03 0.41 -6.13
C MET A 104 3.21 -0.82 -7.02
N VAL A 105 4.03 -0.68 -8.05
CA VAL A 105 4.47 -1.74 -8.98
C VAL A 105 5.95 -1.55 -9.31
N THR A 106 6.56 -2.50 -10.01
CA THR A 106 7.93 -2.30 -10.55
C THR A 106 7.91 -1.32 -11.72
N THR A 107 9.03 -0.62 -11.96
CA THR A 107 9.18 0.27 -13.12
C THR A 107 8.87 -0.43 -14.45
N ASP A 108 9.33 -1.67 -14.62
CA ASP A 108 9.08 -2.45 -15.84
C ASP A 108 7.59 -2.79 -16.06
N TYR A 109 6.78 -2.80 -14.99
CA TYR A 109 5.33 -3.01 -15.09
C TYR A 109 4.64 -1.94 -15.93
N TYR A 110 5.16 -0.71 -15.88
CA TYR A 110 4.63 0.43 -16.64
C TYR A 110 4.92 0.35 -18.14
N LEU A 111 5.83 -0.53 -18.57
CA LEU A 111 6.24 -0.62 -19.98
C LEU A 111 5.27 -1.44 -20.86
N GLY A 112 4.23 -2.04 -20.29
CA GLY A 112 3.25 -2.86 -21.01
C GLY A 112 1.81 -2.41 -20.80
N SER A 113 0.87 -3.08 -21.48
CA SER A 113 -0.57 -2.79 -21.40
C SER A 113 -1.17 -2.97 -20.00
N ALA A 114 -0.50 -3.70 -19.11
CA ALA A 114 -0.88 -3.78 -17.70
C ALA A 114 -0.65 -2.44 -16.97
N GLY A 115 0.42 -1.72 -17.31
CA GLY A 115 0.71 -0.39 -16.81
C GLY A 115 -0.31 0.65 -17.27
N GLU A 116 -0.71 0.59 -18.54
CA GLU A 116 -1.77 1.46 -19.09
C GLU A 116 -3.09 1.26 -18.34
N LYS A 117 -3.52 0.01 -18.15
CA LYS A 117 -4.73 -0.31 -17.39
C LYS A 117 -4.65 0.16 -15.93
N LEU A 118 -3.49 0.04 -15.30
CA LEU A 118 -3.28 0.53 -13.94
C LEU A 118 -3.36 2.06 -13.88
N ALA A 119 -2.81 2.76 -14.88
CA ALA A 119 -2.90 4.21 -15.00
C ALA A 119 -4.37 4.65 -15.12
N ASP A 120 -5.15 4.00 -15.98
CA ASP A 120 -6.58 4.25 -16.10
C ASP A 120 -7.30 3.98 -14.78
N GLN A 121 -7.01 2.85 -14.13
CA GLN A 121 -7.62 2.51 -12.84
C GLN A 121 -7.33 3.56 -11.76
N MET A 122 -6.10 4.08 -11.70
CA MET A 122 -5.74 5.13 -10.74
C MET A 122 -6.42 6.46 -11.09
N ALA A 123 -6.49 6.84 -12.36
CA ALA A 123 -7.19 8.05 -12.78
C ALA A 123 -8.69 8.01 -12.41
N HIS A 124 -9.38 6.90 -12.68
CA HIS A 124 -10.80 6.74 -12.33
C HIS A 124 -11.03 6.57 -10.81
N GLY A 125 -10.11 5.89 -10.12
CA GLY A 125 -10.20 5.61 -8.70
C GLY A 125 -9.69 6.73 -7.79
N GLY A 126 -9.23 7.86 -8.34
CA GLY A 126 -8.58 8.93 -7.58
C GLY A 126 -7.35 8.45 -6.82
N GLY A 127 -6.56 7.58 -7.45
CA GLY A 127 -5.29 7.07 -6.96
C GLY A 127 -4.09 7.82 -7.54
N ILE A 128 -2.91 7.46 -7.05
CA ILE A 128 -1.63 8.04 -7.46
C ILE A 128 -0.77 6.91 -8.06
N LEU A 129 0.00 7.21 -9.10
CA LEU A 129 1.00 6.27 -9.63
C LEU A 129 2.28 6.33 -8.79
N GLY A 130 2.84 5.17 -8.50
CA GLY A 130 4.10 5.03 -7.79
C GLY A 130 4.81 3.76 -8.25
N GLU A 131 6.10 3.71 -7.95
CA GLU A 131 6.93 2.59 -8.34
C GLU A 131 7.92 2.25 -7.24
N TRP A 132 8.48 1.06 -7.34
CA TRP A 132 9.78 0.79 -6.73
C TRP A 132 10.76 0.38 -7.83
N PRO A 133 11.97 0.98 -7.84
CA PRO A 133 12.91 0.77 -8.93
C PRO A 133 13.49 -0.62 -8.85
N THR A 134 13.29 -1.40 -9.91
CA THR A 134 14.12 -2.56 -10.20
C THR A 134 15.32 -2.07 -11.02
N LEU A 135 16.52 -2.57 -10.72
CA LEU A 135 17.66 -2.39 -11.62
C LEU A 135 17.33 -3.16 -12.91
N GLY A 136 16.72 -2.46 -13.87
CA GLY A 136 16.35 -3.05 -15.15
C GLY A 136 17.58 -3.51 -15.91
N PRO A 137 17.43 -4.46 -16.86
CA PRO A 137 18.55 -4.97 -17.66
C PRO A 137 19.27 -3.91 -18.52
N ARG A 138 18.73 -2.68 -18.60
CA ARG A 138 19.32 -1.55 -19.34
C ARG A 138 20.18 -0.62 -18.49
N TRP A 139 20.21 -0.76 -17.17
CA TRP A 139 21.07 0.05 -16.33
C TRP A 139 22.49 -0.53 -16.35
N LYS A 140 23.40 0.14 -17.07
CA LYS A 140 24.85 -0.06 -16.94
C LYS A 140 25.39 1.11 -16.14
N PRO A 141 25.99 0.89 -14.95
CA PRO A 141 26.72 1.96 -14.30
C PRO A 141 27.87 2.40 -15.22
N SER A 142 28.01 3.72 -15.39
CA SER A 142 29.14 4.35 -16.09
C SER A 142 30.44 4.10 -15.35
#